data_AF-A0A3C0WD38-F1
#
_entry.id   AF-A0A3C0WD38-F1
#
_cell.length_a   1.000
_cell.length_b   1.000
_cell.length_c   1.000
_cell.angle_alpha   90.00
_cell.angle_beta   90.00
_cell.angle_gamma   90.00
#
_symmetry.space_group_name_H-M   'P 1'
#
loop_
_entity.id
_entity.type
_entity.pdbx_description
1 polymer ?
#
loop_
_entity_poly.entity_id
_entity_poly.type
_entity_poly.pdbx_seq_one_letter_code
_entity_poly.pdbx_strand_id
1 'polypeptide(L)' 'MATTYIDCDGMVLQAHNSHVILLEGMRTLFAPGFARLHQLIPEIGTLRRITAGYCQYSSRY' A
#
# COMPACT_ATOMS: atom_id res chain seq x y z
N MET A 1 1.10 5.28 8.04
CA MET A 1 2.03 4.41 8.79
C MET A 1 2.86 5.22 9.78
N ALA A 2 3.58 4.53 10.67
CA ALA A 2 4.68 5.12 11.44
C ALA A 2 5.77 5.69 10.51
N THR A 3 6.47 6.71 11.00
CA THR A 3 7.47 7.46 10.22
C THR A 3 8.80 6.71 10.09
N THR A 4 9.13 5.87 11.07
CA THR A 4 10.37 5.09 11.11
C THR A 4 10.08 3.60 11.01
N TYR A 5 11.01 2.83 10.45
CA TYR A 5 10.93 1.36 10.39
C TYR A 5 10.80 0.72 11.78
N ILE A 6 11.55 1.22 12.77
CA ILE A 6 11.55 0.73 14.15
C ILE A 6 10.14 0.81 14.76
N ASP A 7 9.47 1.94 14.57
CA ASP A 7 8.12 2.16 15.09
C ASP A 7 7.11 1.20 14.41
N CYS A 8 7.27 0.98 13.11
CA CYS A 8 6.43 0.04 12.36
C CYS A 8 6.61 -1.39 12.84
N ASP A 9 7.86 -1.82 13.07
CA ASP A 9 8.18 -3.17 13.56
C ASP A 9 7.59 -3.40 14.96
N GLY A 10 7.73 -2.42 15.86
CA GLY A 10 7.10 -2.45 17.19
C GLY A 10 5.58 -2.56 17.13
N MET A 11 4.92 -1.83 16.22
CA MET A 11 3.47 -1.91 16.02
C MET A 11 3.03 -3.29 15.52
N VAL A 12 3.78 -3.90 14.58
CA VAL A 12 3.51 -5.24 14.07
C VAL A 12 3.67 -6.29 15.17
N LEU A 13 4.75 -6.20 15.94
CA LEU A 13 5.06 -7.14 17.01
C LEU A 13 4.03 -7.07 18.14
N GLN A 14 3.59 -5.87 18.49
CA GLN A 14 2.53 -5.67 19.48
C GLN A 14 1.16 -6.15 19.00
N ALA A 15 0.84 -5.95 17.71
CA ALA A 15 -0.38 -6.45 17.10
C ALA A 15 -0.42 -7.99 17.10
N HIS A 16 0.70 -8.62 16.78
CA HIS A 16 0.87 -10.07 16.84
C HIS A 16 0.66 -10.60 18.27
N ASN A 17 1.33 -10.02 19.26
CA ASN A 17 1.21 -10.44 20.67
C ASN A 17 -0.22 -10.27 21.21
N SER A 18 -0.88 -9.19 20.81
CA SER A 18 -2.24 -8.87 21.25
C SER A 18 -3.32 -9.59 20.42
N HIS A 19 -2.95 -10.38 19.41
CA HIS A 19 -3.86 -11.08 18.51
C HIS A 19 -4.87 -10.15 17.82
N VAL A 20 -4.44 -8.93 17.48
CA VAL A 20 -5.26 -7.94 16.79
C VAL A 20 -4.78 -7.72 15.36
N ILE A 21 -5.69 -7.31 14.50
CA ILE A 21 -5.36 -6.98 13.12
C ILE A 21 -4.88 -5.53 13.07
N LEU A 22 -3.62 -5.35 12.68
CA LEU A 22 -3.08 -4.04 12.31
C LEU A 22 -3.26 -3.85 10.80
N LEU A 23 -3.97 -2.79 10.41
CA LEU A 23 -4.22 -2.49 9.00
C LEU A 23 -3.85 -1.03 8.68
N GLU A 24 -3.05 -0.85 7.64
CA GLU A 24 -2.83 0.47 7.06
C GLU A 24 -3.93 0.80 6.06
N GLY A 25 -4.62 1.93 6.25
CA GLY A 25 -5.74 2.38 5.44
C GLY A 25 -5.36 2.89 4.04
N MET A 26 -4.72 2.07 3.21
CA MET A 26 -4.38 2.41 1.82
C MET A 26 -5.59 2.26 0.90
N ARG A 27 -6.37 3.33 0.75
CA ARG A 27 -7.58 3.34 -0.11
C ARG A 27 -7.33 2.92 -1.57
N THR A 28 -6.14 3.25 -2.10
CA THR A 28 -5.77 2.95 -3.49
C THR A 28 -5.75 1.46 -3.80
N LEU A 29 -5.44 0.61 -2.82
CA LEU A 29 -5.44 -0.86 -2.99
C LEU A 29 -6.85 -1.41 -3.27
N PHE A 30 -7.88 -0.72 -2.80
CA PHE A 30 -9.28 -1.11 -2.97
C PHE A 30 -9.97 -0.42 -4.16
N ALA A 31 -9.23 0.39 -4.93
CA ALA A 31 -9.78 1.02 -6.13
C ALA A 31 -9.95 -0.03 -7.24
N PRO A 32 -11.05 -0.01 -8.02
CA PRO A 32 -11.30 -1.00 -9.07
C PRO A 32 -10.21 -1.03 -10.14
N GLY A 33 -9.57 0.11 -10.41
CA GLY A 33 -8.43 0.19 -11.32
C GLY A 33 -7.22 -0.60 -10.84
N PHE A 34 -6.96 -0.64 -9.53
CA PHE A 34 -5.83 -1.38 -8.95
C PHE A 34 -6.07 -2.90 -9.00
N ALA A 35 -7.31 -3.33 -8.75
CA ALA A 35 -7.70 -4.73 -8.92
C ALA A 35 -7.53 -5.19 -10.37
N ARG A 36 -7.93 -4.38 -11.35
CA ARG A 36 -7.76 -4.70 -12.77
C ARG A 36 -6.29 -4.68 -13.19
N LEU A 37 -5.51 -3.73 -12.69
CA LEU A 37 -4.07 -3.66 -12.94
C LEU A 37 -3.35 -4.92 -12.43
N HIS A 38 -3.68 -5.40 -11.23
CA HIS A 38 -3.11 -6.63 -10.68
C HIS A 38 -3.40 -7.86 -11.56
N GLN A 39 -4.59 -7.92 -12.18
CA GLN A 39 -4.94 -9.01 -13.10
C GLN A 39 -4.18 -8.95 -14.43
N LEU A 40 -3.86 -7.74 -14.92
CA LEU A 40 -3.21 -7.53 -16.21
C LEU A 40 -1.68 -7.60 -16.15
N ILE A 41 -1.06 -7.34 -14.98
CA ILE A 41 0.39 -7.39 -14.79
C ILE A 41 1.03 -8.70 -15.30
N PRO A 42 0.46 -9.89 -15.02
CA PRO A 42 1.02 -11.15 -15.51
C PRO A 42 1.04 -11.26 -17.04
N GLU A 43 0.11 -10.61 -17.76
CA GLU A 43 0.01 -10.67 -19.22
C GLU A 43 1.14 -9.91 -19.93
N ILE A 44 1.73 -8.92 -19.25
CA ILE A 44 2.78 -8.02 -19.81
C ILE A 44 4.19 -8.66 -19.75
N GLY A 45 4.33 -9.81 -19.06
CA GLY A 45 5.62 -10.48 -18.87
C GLY A 45 6.53 -9.79 -17.86
N THR A 46 7.85 -10.00 -17.98
CA THR A 46 8.83 -9.48 -17.00
C THR A 46 8.88 -7.95 -16.98
N LEU A 47 8.47 -7.35 -15.86
CA LEU A 47 8.56 -5.91 -15.63
C LEU A 47 10.03 -5.49 -15.45
N ARG A 48 10.49 -4.55 -16.26
CA ARG A 48 11.86 -3.99 -16.17
C ARG A 48 11.92 -2.63 -15.47
N ARG A 49 10.80 -1.91 -15.44
CA ARG A 49 10.69 -0.58 -14.82
C ARG A 49 9.22 -0.30 -14.51
N ILE A 50 8.97 0.28 -13.34
CA ILE A 50 7.66 0.77 -12.92
C ILE A 50 7.82 2.21 -12.46
N THR A 51 6.94 3.08 -12.94
CA THR A 51 6.82 4.46 -12.45
C THR A 51 5.45 4.58 -11.80
N ALA A 52 5.42 4.81 -10.49
CA ALA A 52 4.18 5.01 -9.72
C ALA A 52 4.27 6.34 -8.99
N GLY A 53 3.25 7.18 -9.17
CA GLY A 53 3.12 8.48 -8.50
C GLY A 53 1.78 8.55 -7.78
N TYR A 54 1.79 9.10 -6.56
CA TYR A 54 0.56 9.38 -5.84
C TYR A 54 0.19 10.85 -6.03
N CYS A 55 -0.74 11.11 -6.94
CA CYS A 55 -1.22 12.45 -7.22
C CYS A 55 -2.54 12.68 -6.47
N GLN A 56 -2.48 13.50 -5.42
CA GLN A 56 -3.69 14.03 -4.78
C GLN A 56 -3.94 15.43 -5.32
N TYR A 57 -5.17 15.66 -5.77
CA TYR A 57 -5.63 17.03 -5.98
C TYR A 57 -5.85 17.65 -4.61
N SER A 58 -4.89 18.46 -4.15
CA SER A 58 -5.13 19.31 -2.98
C SER A 58 -5.91 20.53 -3.46
N SER A 59 -7.18 20.67 -3.07
CA SER A 59 -7.96 21.88 -3.33
C SER A 59 -7.47 23.12 -2.56
N ARG A 60 -6.25 23.07 -2.01
CA ARG A 60 -5.62 24.15 -1.22
C ARG A 60 -4.91 25.18 -2.09
N TYR A 61 -5.11 25.13 -3.40
CA TYR A 61 -4.79 26.16 -4.36
C TYR A 61 -5.94 26.28 -5.36
#